data_AF-A0A2A4YRC4-F1
#
_entry.id   AF-A0A2A4YRC4-F1
#
_cell.length_a   1.000
_cell.length_b   1.000
_cell.length_c   1.000
_cell.angle_alpha   90.00
_cell.angle_beta   90.00
_cell.angle_gamma   90.00
#
_symmetry.space_group_name_H-M   'P 1'
#
loop_
_entity.id
_entity.type
_entity.pdbx_description
1 polymer ?
#
loop_
_entity_poly.entity_id
_entity_poly.type
_entity_poly.pdbx_seq_one_letter_code
_entity_poly.pdbx_strand_id
1 'polypeptide(L)'
;MDFTTGVYCGVTEKKPTFAEKCTIKEFGEGLEQKIVELDSNLKLIENRKSGIYLHLYTFLGIALIVLIADYLFTIALWETGWMTTITLIIGATGLGLIPYAVTPLNKFKNQLKIANKSVLELDFILELYNIQYEIETKLLKDSHDIINIENTLVIIKNNKRENIKNYSKTNAKLSIDY
;
A
#
# COMPACT_ATOMS: atom_id res chain seq x y z
N MET A 1 -35.70 -3.75 10.53
CA MET A 1 -35.24 -2.92 11.67
C MET A 1 -35.45 -1.49 11.25
N ASP A 2 -36.34 -0.80 11.95
CA ASP A 2 -36.85 0.52 11.56
C ASP A 2 -35.91 1.60 12.11
N PHE A 3 -35.31 2.41 11.23
CA PHE A 3 -34.31 3.43 11.60
C PHE A 3 -34.95 4.76 12.05
N THR A 4 -36.27 4.80 12.15
CA THR A 4 -37.05 6.01 12.47
C THR A 4 -37.14 6.33 13.96
N THR A 5 -36.83 5.36 14.84
CA THR A 5 -36.96 5.49 16.32
C THR A 5 -35.63 5.47 17.09
N GLY A 6 -34.47 5.45 16.40
CA GLY A 6 -33.15 5.25 17.03
C GLY A 6 -32.38 6.50 17.48
N VAL A 7 -32.99 7.71 17.48
CA VAL A 7 -32.25 8.99 17.60
C VAL A 7 -32.54 9.74 18.90
N TYR A 8 -33.32 9.16 19.82
CA TYR A 8 -33.66 9.78 21.10
C TYR A 8 -33.19 8.90 22.25
N CYS A 9 -32.56 9.53 23.25
CA CYS A 9 -32.17 8.82 24.45
C CYS A 9 -33.43 8.56 25.29
N GLY A 10 -33.84 7.30 25.46
CA GLY A 10 -35.13 6.93 26.08
C GLY A 10 -35.32 7.36 27.54
N VAL A 11 -34.26 7.80 28.22
CA VAL A 11 -34.30 8.28 29.61
C VAL A 11 -34.51 9.80 29.68
N THR A 12 -34.15 10.54 28.64
CA THR A 12 -34.16 12.01 28.65
C THR A 12 -34.97 12.63 27.52
N GLU A 13 -35.50 11.82 26.59
CA GLU A 13 -36.26 12.24 25.39
C GLU A 13 -35.57 13.34 24.57
N LYS A 14 -34.25 13.48 24.73
CA LYS A 14 -33.43 14.44 24.00
C LYS A 14 -32.63 13.73 22.92
N LYS A 15 -32.37 14.44 21.82
CA LYS A 15 -31.39 14.01 20.82
C LYS A 15 -30.01 13.95 21.49
N PRO A 16 -29.23 12.88 21.28
CA PRO A 16 -27.88 12.80 21.81
C PRO A 16 -27.04 13.92 21.18
N THR A 17 -26.58 14.84 22.01
CA THR A 17 -25.52 15.78 21.65
C THR A 17 -24.21 15.02 21.75
N PHE A 18 -23.74 14.46 20.63
CA PHE A 18 -22.37 13.99 20.54
C PHE A 18 -21.46 15.22 20.60
N ALA A 19 -20.78 15.43 21.72
CA ALA A 19 -19.68 16.38 21.75
C ALA A 19 -18.63 15.92 20.73
N GLU A 20 -18.01 16.85 20.00
CA GLU A 20 -16.98 16.56 18.99
C GLU A 20 -15.81 15.71 19.53
N LYS A 21 -15.66 15.65 20.87
CA LYS A 21 -14.64 14.87 21.55
C LYS A 21 -15.28 13.94 22.57
N CYS A 22 -14.84 12.69 22.59
CA CYS A 22 -15.11 11.81 23.72
C CYS A 22 -14.37 12.34 24.95
N THR A 23 -15.09 12.51 26.06
CA THR A 23 -14.67 13.32 27.21
C THR A 23 -13.40 12.81 27.90
N ILE A 24 -13.08 11.52 27.80
CA ILE A 24 -11.86 10.94 28.37
C ILE A 24 -11.50 9.71 27.54
N LYS A 25 -10.41 9.76 26.77
CA LYS A 25 -9.77 8.56 26.24
C LYS A 25 -8.28 8.68 26.45
N GLU A 26 -7.74 7.84 27.33
CA GLU A 26 -6.30 7.63 27.39
C GLU A 26 -5.92 6.79 26.19
N PHE A 27 -5.19 7.41 25.27
CA PHE A 27 -4.56 6.69 24.18
C PHE A 27 -3.38 5.90 24.76
N GLY A 28 -3.63 4.64 25.10
CA GLY A 28 -2.59 3.71 25.57
C GLY A 28 -1.78 3.09 24.42
N GLU A 29 -1.08 2.00 24.72
CA GLU A 29 -0.17 1.30 23.80
C GLU A 29 -0.81 0.90 22.45
N GLY A 30 -2.12 0.66 22.41
CA GLY A 30 -2.83 0.30 21.18
C GLY A 30 -2.82 1.40 20.11
N LEU A 31 -2.77 2.68 20.50
CA LEU A 31 -2.60 3.77 19.53
C LEU A 31 -1.17 3.78 18.97
N GLU A 32 -0.18 3.65 19.85
CA GLU A 32 1.23 3.69 19.49
C GLU A 32 1.58 2.56 18.51
N GLN A 33 1.08 1.34 18.79
CA GLN A 33 1.21 0.19 17.89
C GLN A 33 0.56 0.46 16.52
N LYS A 34 -0.61 1.11 16.50
CA LYS A 34 -1.31 1.46 15.26
C LYS A 34 -0.52 2.47 14.42
N ILE A 35 0.05 3.50 15.05
CA ILE A 35 0.91 4.50 14.40
C ILE A 35 2.13 3.81 13.78
N VAL A 36 2.83 2.99 14.57
CA VAL A 36 4.01 2.24 14.15
C VAL A 36 3.68 1.29 12.99
N GLU A 37 2.56 0.57 13.07
CA GLU A 37 2.12 -0.35 12.03
C GLU A 37 1.80 0.38 10.71
N LEU A 38 1.06 1.49 10.76
CA LEU A 38 0.67 2.22 9.55
C LEU A 38 1.87 2.86 8.85
N ASP A 39 2.76 3.51 9.59
CA ASP A 39 3.97 4.12 9.03
C ASP A 39 4.96 3.06 8.50
N SER A 40 5.17 1.97 9.24
CA SER A 40 6.04 0.88 8.76
C SER A 40 5.50 0.22 7.50
N ASN A 41 4.18 -0.01 7.41
CA ASN A 41 3.55 -0.52 6.19
C ASN A 41 3.71 0.44 5.01
N LEU A 42 3.56 1.76 5.24
CA LEU A 42 3.77 2.78 4.21
C LEU A 42 5.21 2.75 3.68
N LYS A 43 6.21 2.77 4.56
CA LYS A 43 7.63 2.71 4.17
C LYS A 43 8.01 1.40 3.49
N LEU A 44 7.41 0.28 3.90
CA LEU A 44 7.58 -1.00 3.21
C LEU A 44 7.04 -0.96 1.77
N ILE A 45 5.86 -0.36 1.57
CA ILE A 45 5.27 -0.18 0.24
C ILE A 45 6.19 0.72 -0.59
N GLU A 46 6.61 1.87 -0.08
CA GLU A 46 7.52 2.78 -0.79
C GLU A 46 8.84 2.13 -1.20
N ASN A 47 9.43 1.31 -0.33
CA ASN A 47 10.67 0.60 -0.66
C ASN A 47 10.49 -0.41 -1.81
N ARG A 48 9.28 -0.98 -1.99
CA ARG A 48 8.97 -1.89 -3.11
C ARG A 48 8.82 -1.19 -4.45
N LYS A 49 8.76 0.14 -4.49
CA LYS A 49 8.58 0.93 -5.71
C LYS A 49 9.59 0.52 -6.80
N SER A 50 10.87 0.42 -6.46
CA SER A 50 11.94 0.10 -7.41
C SER A 50 11.75 -1.28 -8.06
N GLY A 51 11.45 -2.32 -7.27
CA GLY A 51 11.23 -3.68 -7.78
C GLY A 51 10.01 -3.78 -8.71
N ILE A 52 8.95 -3.04 -8.41
CA ILE A 52 7.73 -3.03 -9.23
C ILE A 52 7.95 -2.34 -10.56
N TYR A 53 8.71 -1.24 -10.59
CA TYR A 53 9.11 -0.61 -11.85
C TYR A 53 10.04 -1.53 -12.67
N LEU A 54 10.99 -2.20 -12.02
CA LEU A 54 11.90 -3.12 -12.71
C LEU A 54 11.11 -4.26 -13.38
N HIS A 55 10.16 -4.87 -12.67
CA HIS A 55 9.27 -5.88 -13.24
C HIS A 55 8.43 -5.36 -14.41
N LEU A 56 7.87 -4.16 -14.26
CA LEU A 56 7.11 -3.53 -15.35
C LEU A 56 7.98 -3.40 -16.61
N TYR A 57 9.18 -2.85 -16.47
CA TYR A 57 10.08 -2.62 -17.62
C TYR A 57 10.59 -3.93 -18.23
N THR A 58 10.92 -4.94 -17.43
CA THR A 58 11.41 -6.22 -17.96
C THR A 58 10.33 -6.95 -18.76
N PHE A 59 9.12 -7.07 -18.23
CA PHE A 59 8.02 -7.76 -18.92
C PHE A 59 7.51 -6.97 -20.13
N LEU A 60 7.45 -5.64 -20.03
CA LEU A 60 7.07 -4.79 -21.15
C LEU A 60 8.11 -4.82 -22.28
N GLY A 61 9.40 -4.85 -21.93
CA GLY A 61 10.47 -5.03 -22.90
C GLY A 61 10.39 -6.37 -23.63
N ILE A 62 10.17 -7.46 -22.90
CA ILE A 62 10.00 -8.81 -23.48
C ILE A 62 8.78 -8.84 -24.41
N ALA A 63 7.64 -8.30 -23.98
CA ALA A 63 6.43 -8.25 -24.80
C ALA A 63 6.67 -7.51 -26.12
N LEU A 64 7.37 -6.39 -26.08
CA LEU A 64 7.68 -5.58 -27.26
C LEU A 64 8.62 -6.32 -28.23
N ILE A 65 9.65 -7.01 -27.71
CA ILE A 65 10.55 -7.85 -28.51
C ILE A 65 9.76 -8.97 -29.21
N VAL A 66 8.88 -9.66 -28.47
CA VAL A 66 8.05 -10.74 -29.01
C VAL A 66 7.13 -10.23 -30.13
N LEU A 67 6.49 -9.07 -29.95
CA LEU A 67 5.63 -8.47 -30.97
C LEU A 67 6.39 -8.03 -32.23
N ILE A 68 7.59 -7.46 -32.08
CA ILE A 68 8.43 -7.10 -33.24
C ILE A 68 8.87 -8.37 -33.98
N ALA A 69 9.32 -9.38 -33.26
CA ALA A 69 9.74 -10.64 -33.84
C ALA A 69 8.59 -11.32 -34.59
N ASP A 70 7.40 -11.36 -34.00
CA ASP A 70 6.18 -11.91 -34.62
C ASP A 70 5.78 -11.14 -35.88
N TYR A 71 5.88 -9.81 -35.85
CA TYR A 71 5.61 -8.95 -37.00
C TYR A 71 6.56 -9.25 -38.17
N LEU A 72 7.88 -9.29 -37.91
CA LEU A 72 8.87 -9.60 -38.94
C LEU A 72 8.69 -11.01 -39.49
N PHE A 73 8.40 -11.98 -38.61
CA PHE A 73 8.16 -13.36 -39.00
C PHE A 73 6.90 -13.51 -39.85
N THR A 74 5.84 -12.77 -39.53
CA THR A 74 4.60 -12.74 -40.31
C THR A 74 4.83 -12.20 -41.71
N ILE A 75 5.61 -11.12 -41.88
CA ILE A 75 5.95 -10.57 -43.20
C ILE A 75 6.72 -11.60 -44.03
N ALA A 76 7.74 -12.23 -43.45
CA ALA A 76 8.54 -13.23 -44.14
C ALA A 76 7.70 -14.43 -44.62
N LEU A 77 6.73 -14.88 -43.81
CA LEU A 77 5.82 -15.96 -44.20
C LEU A 77 4.77 -15.52 -45.23
N TRP A 78 4.32 -14.27 -45.18
CA TRP A 78 3.36 -13.74 -46.14
C TRP A 78 3.89 -13.81 -47.58
N GLU A 79 5.18 -13.54 -47.80
CA GLU A 79 5.83 -13.66 -49.12
C GLU A 79 5.81 -15.09 -49.67
N THR A 80 5.73 -16.10 -48.79
CA THR A 80 5.63 -17.51 -49.18
C THR A 80 4.18 -18.00 -49.37
N GLY A 81 3.20 -17.12 -49.17
CA GLY A 81 1.77 -17.41 -49.34
C GLY A 81 1.15 -18.26 -48.22
N TRP A 82 1.87 -18.49 -47.11
CA TRP A 82 1.40 -19.30 -45.98
C TRP A 82 1.09 -18.41 -44.77
N MET A 83 -0.19 -18.11 -44.59
CA MET A 83 -0.66 -17.48 -43.36
C MET A 83 -0.81 -18.57 -42.29
N THR A 84 0.13 -18.62 -41.34
CA THR A 84 0.18 -19.70 -40.34
C THR A 84 -0.61 -19.32 -39.08
N THR A 85 -1.35 -20.27 -38.52
CA THR A 85 -2.02 -20.11 -37.19
C THR A 85 -1.02 -19.79 -36.07
N ILE A 86 0.26 -20.09 -36.29
CA ILE A 86 1.36 -19.92 -35.34
C ILE A 86 1.60 -18.44 -35.02
N THR A 87 1.66 -17.56 -36.02
CA THR A 87 1.88 -16.12 -35.78
C THR A 87 0.75 -15.51 -34.98
N LEU A 88 -0.49 -15.92 -35.24
CA LEU A 88 -1.66 -15.43 -34.50
C LEU A 88 -1.58 -15.79 -33.00
N ILE A 89 -1.12 -17.00 -32.67
CA ILE A 89 -0.91 -17.44 -31.28
C ILE A 89 0.23 -16.64 -30.62
N ILE A 90 1.33 -16.42 -31.34
CA ILE A 90 2.49 -15.66 -30.83
C ILE A 90 2.09 -14.18 -30.60
N GLY A 91 1.41 -13.54 -31.54
CA GLY A 91 0.88 -12.19 -31.36
C GLY A 91 -0.09 -12.09 -30.19
N ALA A 92 -1.01 -13.05 -30.05
CA ALA A 92 -1.96 -13.10 -28.92
C ALA A 92 -1.25 -13.26 -27.56
N THR A 93 -0.23 -14.09 -27.49
CA THR A 93 0.56 -14.27 -26.25
C THR A 93 1.41 -13.03 -25.92
N GLY A 94 1.99 -12.38 -26.93
CA GLY A 94 2.68 -11.09 -26.80
C GLY A 94 1.77 -10.00 -26.22
N LEU A 95 0.53 -9.90 -26.72
CA LEU A 95 -0.47 -8.96 -26.19
C LEU A 95 -0.90 -9.33 -24.75
N GLY A 96 -0.96 -10.62 -24.41
CA GLY A 96 -1.31 -11.10 -23.07
C GLY A 96 -0.27 -10.75 -21.99
N LEU A 97 0.99 -10.52 -22.35
CA LEU A 97 2.05 -10.12 -21.42
C LEU A 97 1.90 -8.67 -20.91
N ILE A 98 1.23 -7.80 -21.67
CA ILE A 98 1.02 -6.40 -21.30
C ILE A 98 0.17 -6.26 -20.02
N PRO A 99 -1.04 -6.84 -19.91
CA PRO A 99 -1.82 -6.75 -18.67
C PRO A 99 -1.11 -7.44 -17.49
N TYR A 100 -0.33 -8.49 -17.74
CA TYR A 100 0.49 -9.14 -16.71
C TYR A 100 1.53 -8.16 -16.12
N ALA A 101 2.21 -7.38 -16.97
CA ALA A 101 3.17 -6.37 -16.53
C ALA A 101 2.51 -5.22 -15.73
N VAL A 102 1.29 -4.81 -16.12
CA VAL A 102 0.59 -3.64 -15.55
C VAL A 102 -0.14 -3.94 -14.24
N THR A 103 -0.60 -5.17 -14.04
CA THR A 103 -1.33 -5.62 -12.83
C THR A 103 -0.61 -5.28 -11.51
N PRO A 104 0.69 -5.62 -11.31
CA PRO A 104 1.39 -5.31 -10.07
C PRO A 104 1.52 -3.81 -9.81
N LEU A 105 1.67 -2.99 -10.86
CA LEU A 105 1.72 -1.52 -10.73
C LEU A 105 0.38 -0.96 -10.22
N ASN A 106 -0.74 -1.48 -10.72
CA ASN A 106 -2.06 -1.03 -10.28
C ASN A 106 -2.32 -1.43 -8.81
N LYS A 107 -1.96 -2.67 -8.45
CA LYS A 107 -2.04 -3.16 -7.06
C LYS A 107 -1.21 -2.28 -6.12
N PHE A 108 0.02 -1.95 -6.50
CA PHE A 108 0.89 -1.03 -5.76
C PHE A 108 0.27 0.35 -5.54
N LYS A 109 -0.25 0.98 -6.60
CA LYS A 109 -0.90 2.30 -6.50
C LYS A 109 -2.09 2.26 -5.55
N ASN A 110 -2.90 1.20 -5.62
CA ASN A 110 -4.05 1.03 -4.72
C ASN A 110 -3.61 0.84 -3.26
N GLN A 111 -2.61 -0.02 -3.01
CA GLN A 111 -2.07 -0.22 -1.67
C GLN A 111 -1.49 1.06 -1.07
N LEU A 112 -0.72 1.82 -1.86
CA LEU A 112 -0.16 3.10 -1.44
C LEU A 112 -1.26 4.13 -1.13
N LYS A 113 -2.32 4.18 -1.95
CA LYS A 113 -3.48 5.05 -1.72
C LYS A 113 -4.21 4.69 -0.41
N ILE A 114 -4.41 3.39 -0.14
CA ILE A 114 -5.08 2.92 1.07
C ILE A 114 -4.23 3.21 2.32
N ALA A 115 -2.92 2.94 2.26
CA ALA A 115 -2.00 3.22 3.34
C ALA A 115 -1.95 4.72 3.68
N ASN A 116 -1.78 5.58 2.66
CA ASN A 116 -1.78 7.03 2.84
C ASN A 116 -3.10 7.54 3.43
N LYS A 117 -4.24 7.04 2.94
CA LYS A 117 -5.55 7.42 3.47
C LYS A 117 -5.68 7.04 4.95
N SER A 118 -5.19 5.88 5.34
CA SER A 118 -5.24 5.40 6.72
C SER A 118 -4.36 6.24 7.66
N VAL A 119 -3.19 6.69 7.18
CA VAL A 119 -2.32 7.62 7.92
C VAL A 119 -3.00 8.99 8.07
N LEU A 120 -3.56 9.54 6.99
CA LEU A 120 -4.26 10.83 7.04
C LEU A 120 -5.49 10.81 7.96
N GLU A 121 -6.25 9.72 7.97
CA GLU A 121 -7.37 9.53 8.90
C GLU A 121 -6.90 9.48 10.35
N LEU A 122 -5.74 8.84 10.62
CA LEU A 122 -5.15 8.81 11.95
C LEU A 122 -4.67 10.20 12.38
N ASP A 123 -3.98 10.92 11.50
CA ASP A 123 -3.50 12.29 11.75
C ASP A 123 -4.66 13.21 12.09
N PHE A 124 -5.74 13.13 11.31
CA PHE A 124 -6.97 13.90 11.56
C PHE A 124 -7.57 13.59 12.94
N ILE A 125 -7.63 12.31 13.33
CA ILE A 125 -8.12 11.93 14.66
C ILE A 125 -7.19 12.49 15.74
N LEU A 126 -5.88 12.39 15.59
CA LEU A 126 -4.93 12.85 16.60
C LEU A 126 -4.92 14.39 16.74
N GLU A 127 -5.10 15.10 15.64
CA GLU A 127 -5.24 16.55 15.60
C GLU A 127 -6.48 17.02 16.40
N LEU A 128 -7.62 16.31 16.29
CA LEU A 128 -8.81 16.59 17.10
C LEU A 128 -8.52 16.51 18.62
N TYR A 129 -7.58 15.67 19.03
CA TYR A 129 -7.14 15.53 20.42
C TYR A 129 -5.91 16.38 20.77
N ASN A 130 -5.42 17.22 19.86
CA ASN A 130 -4.20 18.03 20.01
C ASN A 130 -2.96 17.18 20.37
N ILE A 131 -2.90 16.00 19.75
CA ILE A 131 -1.79 15.05 19.86
C ILE A 131 -1.01 15.13 18.55
N GLN A 132 0.28 15.41 18.65
CA GLN A 132 1.23 15.31 17.55
C GLN A 132 2.15 14.11 17.81
N TYR A 133 2.68 13.51 16.76
CA TYR A 133 3.67 12.45 16.89
C TYR A 133 4.77 12.63 15.85
N GLU A 134 5.97 12.19 16.20
CA GLU A 134 7.12 12.13 15.32
C GLU A 134 7.58 10.67 15.29
N ILE A 135 7.68 10.09 14.09
CA ILE A 135 8.09 8.71 13.90
C ILE A 135 9.26 8.63 12.91
N GLU A 136 10.40 8.17 13.41
CA GLU A 136 11.55 7.80 12.60
C GLU A 136 11.53 6.28 12.40
N THR A 137 11.57 5.81 11.15
CA THR A 137 11.54 4.38 10.85
C THR A 137 12.71 4.03 9.96
N LYS A 138 13.53 3.09 10.42
CA LYS A 138 14.71 2.59 9.73
C LYS A 138 14.45 1.18 9.24
N LEU A 139 14.66 0.97 7.94
CA LEU A 139 14.62 -0.35 7.34
C LEU A 139 16.05 -0.91 7.32
N LEU A 140 16.32 -1.85 8.22
CA LEU A 140 17.58 -2.56 8.28
C LEU A 140 17.46 -3.83 7.43
N LYS A 141 18.16 -3.84 6.29
CA LYS A 141 18.23 -5.01 5.42
C LYS A 141 19.32 -5.95 5.93
N ASP A 142 18.92 -7.17 6.30
CA ASP A 142 19.85 -8.22 6.71
C ASP A 142 20.34 -9.03 5.49
N SER A 143 21.43 -9.79 5.66
CA SER A 143 22.10 -10.54 4.58
C SER A 143 21.23 -11.62 3.93
N HIS A 144 20.11 -12.01 4.57
CA HIS A 144 19.18 -13.05 4.11
C HIS A 144 17.85 -12.49 3.57
N ASP A 145 17.81 -11.26 3.07
CA ASP A 145 16.58 -10.58 2.59
C ASP A 145 15.48 -10.48 3.68
N ILE A 146 15.88 -10.58 4.94
CA ILE A 146 15.04 -10.28 6.09
C ILE A 146 15.11 -8.77 6.31
N ILE A 147 13.95 -8.12 6.43
CA ILE A 147 13.89 -6.71 6.80
C ILE A 147 13.51 -6.60 8.27
N ASN A 148 14.45 -6.09 9.05
CA ASN A 148 14.19 -5.62 10.40
C ASN A 148 13.75 -4.16 10.32
N ILE A 149 12.63 -3.85 10.96
CA ILE A 149 12.10 -2.49 11.03
C ILE A 149 12.31 -1.99 12.45
N GLU A 150 13.07 -0.92 12.59
CA GLU A 150 13.23 -0.19 13.83
C GLU A 150 12.47 1.12 13.75
N ASN A 151 11.55 1.34 14.69
CA ASN A 151 10.75 2.56 14.79
C ASN A 151 11.05 3.27 16.10
N THR A 152 11.40 4.55 16.02
CA THR A 152 11.52 5.46 17.16
C THR A 152 10.31 6.38 17.14
N LEU A 153 9.46 6.29 18.16
CA LEU A 153 8.23 7.08 18.27
C LEU A 153 8.33 8.08 19.43
N VAL A 154 7.98 9.33 19.15
CA VAL A 154 7.88 10.43 20.11
C VAL A 154 6.47 11.01 20.03
N ILE A 155 5.74 11.01 21.15
CA ILE A 155 4.40 11.63 21.23
C ILE A 155 4.54 13.01 21.85
N ILE A 156 3.89 14.00 21.25
CA ILE A 156 3.84 15.38 21.73
C ILE A 156 2.38 15.69 22.06
N LYS A 157 2.07 15.79 23.35
CA LYS A 157 0.72 16.10 23.82
C LYS A 157 0.72 17.46 24.47
N ASN A 158 -0.13 18.38 24.00
CA ASN A 158 -0.21 19.74 24.53
C ASN A 158 1.17 20.43 24.63
N ASN A 159 2.01 20.27 23.59
CA ASN A 159 3.35 20.84 23.51
C ASN A 159 4.36 20.31 24.56
N LYS A 160 4.05 19.19 25.23
CA LYS A 160 4.99 18.44 26.06
C LYS A 160 5.35 17.13 25.36
N ARG A 161 6.66 16.85 25.24
CA ARG A 161 7.17 15.56 24.75
C ARG A 161 6.95 14.50 25.82
N GLU A 162 6.21 13.46 25.47
CA GLU A 162 6.12 12.22 26.24
C GLU A 162 7.18 11.21 25.76
N ASN A 163 7.41 10.18 26.57
CA ASN A 163 8.53 9.22 26.50
C ASN A 163 8.87 8.73 25.07
N ILE A 164 10.17 8.61 24.79
CA ILE A 164 10.68 7.96 23.58
C ILE A 164 10.47 6.46 23.71
N LYS A 165 9.77 5.85 22.74
CA LYS A 165 9.56 4.39 22.69
C LYS A 165 10.16 3.82 21.42
N ASN A 166 10.91 2.74 21.58
CA ASN A 166 11.54 2.00 20.49
C ASN A 166 10.74 0.73 20.23
N TYR A 167 10.34 0.52 18.98
CA TYR A 167 9.69 -0.70 18.54
C TYR A 167 10.58 -1.38 17.51
N SER A 168 10.79 -2.68 17.67
CA SER A 168 11.48 -3.52 16.70
C SER A 168 10.53 -4.59 16.21
N LYS A 169 10.38 -4.70 14.89
CA LYS A 169 9.57 -5.74 14.25
C LYS A 169 10.35 -6.37 13.12
N THR A 170 10.56 -7.67 13.20
CA THR A 170 11.12 -8.47 12.11
C THR A 170 10.00 -8.85 11.16
N ASN A 171 10.05 -8.36 9.92
CA ASN A 171 9.18 -8.86 8.86
C ASN A 171 9.97 -9.87 8.03
N ALA A 172 9.65 -11.14 8.21
CA ALA A 172 10.19 -12.21 7.39
C ALA A 172 9.61 -12.07 5.97
N LYS A 173 10.51 -11.91 4.99
CA LYS A 173 10.26 -11.96 3.54
C LYS A 173 9.68 -10.69 2.91
N LEU A 174 10.52 -9.97 2.16
CA LEU A 174 10.07 -9.47 0.85
C LEU A 174 10.02 -10.67 -0.09
N SER A 175 8.95 -11.46 -0.06
CA SER A 175 8.61 -12.17 -1.29
C SER A 175 8.16 -11.09 -2.26
N ILE A 176 8.99 -10.83 -3.26
CA ILE A 176 8.54 -10.10 -4.44
C ILE A 176 7.64 -11.08 -5.18
N ASP A 177 6.41 -11.22 -4.69
CA ASP A 177 5.38 -12.01 -5.36
C ASP A 177 4.92 -11.17 -6.56
N TYR A 178 5.55 -11.46 -7.69
CA TYR A 178 5.23 -10.92 -9.01
C TYR A 178 3.87 -11.43 -9.49
#